data_AF-A0A368A0T8-F1
#
_entry.id   AF-A0A368A0T8-F1
#
_cell.length_a   1.000
_cell.length_b   1.000
_cell.length_c   1.000
_cell.angle_alpha   90.00
_cell.angle_beta   90.00
_cell.angle_gamma   90.00
#
_symmetry.space_group_name_H-M   'P 1'
#
loop_
_entity.id
_entity.type
_entity.pdbx_description
1 polymer ?
#
loop_
_entity_poly.entity_id
_entity_poly.type
_entity_poly.pdbx_seq_one_letter_code
_entity_poly.pdbx_strand_id
1 'polypeptide(L)'
;MLALGGRYFPLRSGEPTGLNPFQLEPTSANLIFLERFIKTLVASPIALVTHQDEREIDQALETLMMHIDPPMRRLSMLSLCNRSSNL
;
A
#
# COMPACT_ATOMS: atom_id res chain seq x y z
N MET A 1 -12.72 13.37 27.01
CA MET A 1 -11.36 13.57 27.55
C MET A 1 -10.45 13.81 26.34
N LEU A 2 -9.96 15.04 26.15
CA LEU A 2 -9.06 15.39 25.04
C LEU A 2 -7.65 14.94 25.43
N ALA A 3 -7.05 14.00 24.69
CA ALA A 3 -5.61 13.76 24.84
C ALA A 3 -4.87 15.01 24.35
N LEU A 4 -4.24 15.75 25.27
CA LEU A 4 -3.22 16.78 25.01
C LEU A 4 -3.54 17.79 23.88
N GLY A 5 -4.80 18.24 23.74
CA GLY A 5 -5.16 19.30 22.79
C GLY A 5 -5.15 18.90 21.31
N GLY A 6 -5.05 17.61 20.99
CA GLY A 6 -5.20 17.10 19.64
C GLY A 6 -6.65 17.22 19.14
N ARG A 7 -6.83 17.69 17.90
CA ARG A 7 -8.10 17.55 17.19
C ARG A 7 -8.17 16.17 16.57
N TYR A 8 -9.15 15.36 16.98
CA TYR A 8 -9.43 14.08 16.36
C TYR A 8 -10.23 14.32 15.07
N PHE A 9 -9.81 13.68 13.98
CA PHE A 9 -10.60 13.62 12.75
C PHE A 9 -11.54 12.40 12.85
N PRO A 10 -12.87 12.60 13.02
CA PRO A 10 -13.79 11.48 13.16
C PRO A 10 -13.92 10.74 11.83
N LEU A 11 -13.57 9.46 11.82
CA LEU A 11 -13.86 8.57 10.69
C LEU A 11 -15.35 8.24 10.69
N ARG A 12 -16.01 8.50 9.56
CA ARG A 12 -17.44 8.23 9.37
C ARG A 12 -17.61 7.00 8.50
N SER A 13 -18.47 6.09 8.94
CA SER A 13 -18.80 4.91 8.14
C SER A 13 -19.49 5.33 6.84
N GLY A 14 -19.02 4.79 5.71
CA GLY A 14 -19.55 5.09 4.38
C GLY A 14 -18.96 6.33 3.70
N GLU A 15 -18.14 7.14 4.38
CA GLU A 15 -17.46 8.29 3.77
C GLU A 15 -16.01 7.92 3.39
N PRO A 16 -15.49 8.34 2.22
CA PRO A 16 -14.08 8.17 1.87
C PRO A 16 -13.18 8.84 2.90
N THR A 17 -12.31 8.07 3.53
CA THR A 17 -11.42 8.56 4.59
C THR A 17 -10.25 9.39 4.07
N GLY A 18 -9.95 9.30 2.76
CA GLY A 18 -8.74 9.89 2.15
C GLY A 18 -7.43 9.23 2.58
N LEU A 19 -7.48 8.14 3.36
CA LEU A 19 -6.31 7.46 3.91
C LEU A 19 -5.69 6.43 2.96
N ASN A 20 -6.14 6.36 1.70
CA ASN A 20 -5.62 5.42 0.72
C ASN A 20 -4.34 5.99 0.06
N PRO A 21 -3.13 5.48 0.39
CA PRO A 21 -1.89 6.03 -0.15
C PRO A 21 -1.74 5.78 -1.66
N PHE A 22 -2.47 4.81 -2.22
CA PHE A 22 -2.44 4.53 -3.66
C PHE A 22 -3.17 5.58 -4.51
N GLN A 23 -3.84 6.55 -3.89
CA GLN A 23 -4.45 7.69 -4.59
C GLN A 23 -3.47 8.85 -4.83
N LEU A 24 -2.24 8.74 -4.35
CA LEU A 24 -1.19 9.74 -4.60
C LEU A 24 -0.81 9.79 -6.08
N GLU A 25 -0.34 10.95 -6.52
CA GLU A 25 0.26 11.12 -7.86
C GLU A 25 1.49 10.23 -8.01
N PRO A 26 1.73 9.64 -9.20
CA PRO A 26 2.86 8.73 -9.45
C PRO A 26 4.18 9.49 -9.62
N THR A 27 4.58 10.23 -8.59
CA THR A 27 5.89 10.89 -8.51
C THR A 27 6.94 9.91 -8.00
N SER A 28 8.20 10.13 -8.33
CA SER A 28 9.31 9.29 -7.83
C SER A 28 9.34 9.20 -6.29
N ALA A 29 9.08 10.31 -5.60
CA ALA A 29 9.01 10.34 -4.15
C ALA A 29 7.86 9.47 -3.60
N ASN A 30 6.68 9.54 -4.21
CA ASN A 30 5.52 8.75 -3.80
C ASN A 30 5.73 7.26 -4.09
N LEU A 31 6.38 6.90 -5.20
CA LEU A 31 6.71 5.51 -5.53
C LEU A 31 7.65 4.90 -4.48
N ILE A 32 8.72 5.60 -4.11
CA ILE A 32 9.66 5.15 -3.07
C ILE A 32 8.94 5.00 -1.72
N PHE A 33 8.04 5.94 -1.39
CA PHE A 33 7.22 5.84 -0.19
C PHE A 33 6.31 4.61 -0.21
N LEU A 34 5.61 4.37 -1.33
CA LEU A 34 4.68 3.25 -1.49
C LEU A 34 5.40 1.90 -1.45
N GLU A 35 6.58 1.79 -2.06
CA GLU A 35 7.42 0.59 -1.99
C GLU A 35 7.77 0.25 -0.53
N ARG A 36 8.26 1.23 0.23
CA ARG A 36 8.57 1.06 1.66
C ARG A 36 7.33 0.72 2.49
N PHE A 37 6.21 1.34 2.16
CA PHE A 37 4.92 1.06 2.82
C PHE A 37 4.52 -0.40 2.62
N ILE A 38 4.55 -0.91 1.38
CA ILE A 38 4.21 -2.31 1.08
C ILE A 38 5.20 -3.26 1.76
N LYS A 39 6.51 -3.00 1.70
CA LYS A 39 7.52 -3.83 2.38
C LYS A 39 7.26 -3.91 3.89
N THR A 40 6.80 -2.81 4.51
CA THR A 40 6.44 -2.78 5.94
C THR A 40 5.18 -3.61 6.22
N LEU A 41 4.21 -3.65 5.31
CA LEU A 41 3.00 -4.45 5.47
C LEU A 41 3.25 -5.95 5.31
N VAL A 42 4.17 -6.34 4.44
CA VAL A 42 4.48 -7.75 4.15
C VAL A 42 5.55 -8.32 5.09
N ALA A 43 6.42 -7.47 5.63
CA ALA A 43 7.45 -7.90 6.56
C ALA A 43 6.83 -8.54 7.82
N SER A 44 7.25 -9.76 8.12
CA SER A 44 6.87 -10.51 9.31
C SER A 44 8.12 -11.07 9.99
N PRO A 45 8.14 -11.23 11.33
CA PRO A 45 9.25 -11.88 12.03
C PRO A 45 9.58 -13.29 11.53
N ILE A 46 8.62 -13.96 10.90
CA ILE A 46 8.72 -15.37 10.45
C ILE A 46 8.98 -15.46 8.94
N ALA A 47 8.80 -14.38 8.19
CA ALA A 47 8.98 -14.34 6.74
C ALA A 47 9.65 -13.03 6.32
N LEU A 48 10.93 -13.13 5.95
CA LEU A 48 11.68 -12.02 5.39
C LEU A 48 11.27 -11.79 3.93
N VAL A 49 11.22 -10.52 3.54
CA VAL A 49 11.04 -10.11 2.16
C VAL A 49 12.29 -10.52 1.37
N THR A 50 12.11 -11.39 0.38
CA THR A 50 13.19 -11.85 -0.50
C THR A 50 13.40 -10.88 -1.65
N HIS A 51 14.56 -10.92 -2.33
CA HIS A 51 14.79 -10.12 -3.54
C HIS A 51 13.77 -10.40 -4.66
N GLN A 52 13.19 -11.59 -4.69
CA GLN A 52 12.13 -11.91 -5.64
C GLN A 52 10.84 -11.16 -5.28
N ASP A 53 10.48 -11.12 -3.99
CA ASP A 53 9.34 -10.35 -3.50
C ASP A 53 9.51 -8.85 -3.78
N GLU A 54 10.73 -8.31 -3.63
CA GLU A 54 11.01 -6.91 -3.95
C GLU A 54 10.71 -6.60 -5.43
N ARG A 55 11.17 -7.45 -6.36
CA ARG A 55 10.90 -7.28 -7.80
C ARG A 55 9.41 -7.37 -8.12
N GLU A 56 8.70 -8.29 -7.47
CA GLU A 56 7.25 -8.45 -7.66
C GLU A 56 6.48 -7.24 -7.13
N ILE A 57 6.89 -6.69 -5.98
CA ILE A 57 6.34 -5.46 -5.42
C ILE A 57 6.54 -4.29 -6.38
N ASP A 58 7.76 -4.12 -6.91
CA ASP A 58 8.10 -3.02 -7.83
C ASP A 58 7.25 -3.09 -9.11
N GLN A 59 7.14 -4.28 -9.71
CA GLN A 59 6.36 -4.49 -10.93
C GLN A 59 4.85 -4.28 -10.68
N ALA A 60 4.33 -4.76 -9.56
CA ALA A 60 2.93 -4.58 -9.19
C ALA A 60 2.61 -3.11 -8.92
N LEU A 61 3.51 -2.39 -8.26
CA LEU A 61 3.35 -0.96 -7.97
C LEU A 61 3.40 -0.12 -9.24
N GLU A 62 4.34 -0.37 -10.14
CA GLU A 62 4.42 0.31 -11.44
C GLU A 62 3.14 0.09 -12.24
N THR A 63 2.65 -1.16 -12.31
CA THR A 63 1.41 -1.49 -12.99
C THR A 63 0.23 -0.72 -12.40
N LEU A 64 0.08 -0.74 -11.07
CA LEU A 64 -1.00 -0.07 -10.35
C LEU A 64 -0.96 1.46 -10.54
N MET A 65 0.22 2.07 -10.50
CA MET A 65 0.36 3.53 -10.53
C MET A 65 0.25 4.10 -11.95
N MET A 66 0.72 3.37 -12.95
CA MET A 66 0.81 3.87 -14.33
C MET A 66 -0.37 3.43 -15.21
N HIS A 67 -1.02 2.30 -14.91
CA HIS A 67 -2.02 1.70 -15.80
C HIS A 67 -3.44 1.64 -15.21
N ILE A 68 -3.61 1.94 -13.91
CA ILE A 68 -4.91 1.93 -13.25
C ILE A 68 -5.31 3.36 -12.89
N ASP A 69 -6.57 3.70 -13.15
CA ASP A 69 -7.14 5.00 -12.82
C ASP A 69 -7.15 5.24 -11.30
N PRO A 70 -6.82 6.47 -10.82
CA PRO A 70 -6.79 6.81 -9.40
C PRO A 70 -7.97 6.32 -8.54
N PRO A 71 -9.25 6.43 -8.95
CA PRO A 71 -10.38 5.95 -8.15
C PRO A 71 -10.42 4.42 -7.97
N MET A 72 -9.75 3.66 -8.84
CA MET A 72 -9.72 2.21 -8.80
C MET A 72 -8.50 1.66 -8.04
N ARG A 73 -7.44 2.47 -7.84
CA ARG A 73 -6.22 2.05 -7.14
C ARG A 73 -6.49 1.65 -5.69
N ARG A 74 -6.36 0.35 -5.40
CA ARG A 74 -6.61 -0.27 -4.10
C ARG A 74 -5.54 -1.29 -3.78
N LEU A 75 -5.28 -1.52 -2.49
CA LEU A 75 -4.31 -2.53 -2.04
C LEU A 75 -4.63 -3.93 -2.61
N SER A 76 -5.92 -4.28 -2.71
CA SER A 76 -6.38 -5.57 -3.25
C SER A 76 -6.08 -5.79 -4.73
N MET A 77 -5.69 -4.73 -5.46
CA MET A 77 -5.32 -4.82 -6.88
C MET A 77 -3.83 -5.07 -7.08
N LEU A 78 -3.03 -5.08 -6.02
CA LEU A 78 -1.65 -5.55 -6.12
C LEU A 78 -1.71 -7.04 -6.45
N SER A 79 -1.49 -7.36 -7.73
CA SER A 79 -1.25 -8.72 -8.21
C SER A 79 0.15 -9.14 -7.78
N LEU A 80 0.39 -9.23 -6.47
CA LEU A 80 1.51 -10.00 -5.95
C LEU A 80 1.29 -11.42 -6.47
N CYS A 81 2.29 -11.98 -7.16
CA CYS A 81 2.17 -13.33 -7.65
C CYS A 81 2.03 -14.23 -6.42
N ASN A 82 0.82 -14.75 -6.21
CA ASN A 82 0.47 -15.48 -5.02
C ASN A 82 1.42 -16.68 -4.89
N ARG A 83 2.25 -16.69 -3.84
CA ARG A 83 2.90 -17.90 -3.31
C ARG A 83 1.80 -18.85 -2.86
N SER A 84 1.16 -19.51 -3.82
CA SER A 84 0.28 -20.63 -3.56
C SER A 84 1.10 -21.68 -2.83
N SER A 85 0.88 -21.75 -1.52
CA SER A 85 0.83 -22.96 -0.69
C SER A 85 1.76 -24.09 -1.12
N ASN A 86 3.00 -24.07 -0.62
CA ASN A 86 3.70 -25.32 -0.30
C ASN A 86 3.61 -25.52 1.22
N LEU A 87 2.48 -26.07 1.63
CA LEU A 87 2.31 -26.90 2.83
C LEU A 87 1.54 -28.14 2.38
#